data_AF-A0A962KC67-F1
#
_entry.id   AF-A0A962KC67-F1
#
_cell.length_a   1.000
_cell.length_b   1.000
_cell.length_c   1.000
_cell.angle_alpha   90.00
_cell.angle_beta   90.00
_cell.angle_gamma   90.00
#
_symmetry.space_group_name_H-M   'P 1'
#
loop_
_entity.id
_entity.type
_entity.pdbx_description
1 polymer ?
#
loop_
_entity_poly.entity_id
_entity_poly.type
_entity_poly.pdbx_seq_one_letter_code
_entity_poly.pdbx_strand_id
1 'polypeptide(L)'
;MTTISVSHIFEAPIKDVFEAIINADKYPYVSRLFHVQRIKPASANELDGVGTQREVELGVVWFKEEFTHFERNKQVDYHITESRPHFEHQTGSFVFKRMGKKMT
;
A
#
# COMPACT_ATOMS: atom_id res chain seq x y z
N MET A 1 -16.94 13.29 7.77
CA MET A 1 -15.81 12.51 7.25
C MET A 1 -15.87 11.15 7.92
N THR A 2 -16.09 10.08 7.14
CA THR A 2 -16.22 8.73 7.68
C THR A 2 -14.88 8.02 7.52
N THR A 3 -14.39 7.41 8.60
CA THR A 3 -13.12 6.68 8.60
C THR A 3 -13.39 5.19 8.75
N ILE A 4 -12.75 4.39 7.91
CA ILE A 4 -12.71 2.92 8.05
C ILE A 4 -11.32 2.55 8.55
N SER A 5 -11.25 1.68 9.55
CA SER A 5 -9.99 1.17 10.08
C SER A 5 -10.04 -0.35 10.17
N VAL A 6 -9.08 -1.00 9.52
CA VAL A 6 -8.91 -2.45 9.54
C VAL A 6 -7.55 -2.74 10.15
N SER A 7 -7.47 -3.75 11.03
CA SER A 7 -6.23 -4.19 11.64
C SER A 7 -6.08 -5.70 11.49
N HIS A 8 -4.86 -6.14 11.19
CA HIS A 8 -4.52 -7.54 11.06
C HIS A 8 -3.14 -7.81 11.67
N ILE A 9 -2.95 -8.99 12.25
CA ILE A 9 -1.68 -9.42 12.83
C ILE A 9 -1.10 -10.52 11.94
N PHE A 10 0.15 -10.34 11.54
CA PHE A 10 0.88 -11.32 10.73
C PHE A 10 2.00 -11.95 11.58
N GLU A 11 2.14 -13.28 11.54
CA GLU A 11 3.25 -14.01 12.14
C GLU A 11 4.49 -13.99 11.22
N ALA A 12 4.98 -12.80 10.89
CA ALA A 12 6.10 -12.61 9.99
C ALA A 12 6.94 -11.36 10.35
N PRO A 13 8.22 -11.29 9.94
CA PRO A 13 9.04 -10.09 10.11
C PRO A 13 8.39 -8.87 9.45
N ILE A 14 8.43 -7.72 10.13
CA ILE A 14 7.81 -6.47 9.63
C ILE A 14 8.29 -6.07 8.24
N LYS A 15 9.53 -6.41 7.87
CA LYS A 15 10.10 -6.13 6.55
C LYS A 15 9.37 -6.91 5.47
N ASP A 16 9.10 -8.18 5.71
CA ASP A 16 8.46 -9.06 4.73
C ASP A 16 6.99 -8.69 4.58
N VAL A 17 6.32 -8.34 5.68
CA VAL A 17 4.94 -7.83 5.66
C VAL A 17 4.87 -6.49 4.90
N PHE A 18 5.78 -5.56 5.17
CA PHE A 18 5.82 -4.28 4.47
C PHE A 18 6.01 -4.48 2.97
N GLU A 19 6.98 -5.30 2.58
CA GLU A 19 7.25 -5.63 1.19
C GLU A 19 6.06 -6.31 0.50
N ALA A 20 5.34 -7.22 1.18
CA ALA A 20 4.17 -7.87 0.62
C ALA A 20 2.98 -6.90 0.40
N ILE A 21 2.80 -5.90 1.26
CA ILE A 21 1.65 -4.98 1.21
C ILE A 21 1.93 -3.74 0.35
N ILE A 22 3.16 -3.25 0.33
CA ILE A 22 3.51 -1.96 -0.30
C ILE A 22 4.16 -2.13 -1.67
N ASN A 23 5.02 -3.14 -1.86
CA ASN A 23 5.77 -3.30 -3.10
C ASN A 23 4.86 -3.89 -4.20
N ALA A 24 4.53 -3.07 -5.20
CA ALA A 24 3.69 -3.48 -6.32
C ALA A 24 4.25 -4.69 -7.08
N ASP A 25 5.58 -4.79 -7.22
CA ASP A 25 6.21 -5.86 -8.01
C ASP A 25 6.12 -7.22 -7.31
N LYS A 26 5.83 -7.23 -6.01
CA LYS A 26 5.67 -8.44 -5.20
C LYS A 26 4.22 -8.93 -5.12
N TYR A 27 3.25 -8.10 -5.50
CA TYR A 27 1.82 -8.45 -5.39
C TYR A 27 1.44 -9.75 -6.11
N PRO A 28 1.97 -10.08 -7.30
CA PRO A 28 1.66 -11.35 -7.97
C PRO A 28 1.99 -12.61 -7.13
N TYR A 29 2.89 -12.51 -6.15
CA TYR A 29 3.21 -13.59 -5.22
C TYR A 29 2.32 -13.60 -3.97
N VAL A 30 1.61 -12.51 -3.70
CA VAL A 30 0.71 -12.34 -2.53
C VAL A 30 -0.72 -12.72 -2.88
N SER A 31 -1.22 -12.27 -4.04
CA SER A 31 -2.57 -12.60 -4.51
C SER A 31 -2.60 -12.65 -6.02
N ARG A 32 -3.27 -13.66 -6.58
CA ARG A 32 -3.57 -13.76 -8.02
C ARG A 32 -4.90 -13.10 -8.39
N LEU A 33 -5.70 -12.69 -7.39
CA LEU A 33 -7.03 -12.10 -7.59
C LEU A 33 -6.99 -10.57 -7.64
N PHE A 34 -5.89 -9.97 -7.19
CA PHE A 34 -5.70 -8.53 -7.12
C PHE A 34 -4.53 -8.12 -7.99
N HIS A 35 -4.68 -7.02 -8.70
CA HIS A 35 -3.63 -6.46 -9.53
C HIS A 35 -3.20 -5.13 -8.94
N VAL A 36 -1.88 -4.97 -8.76
CA VAL A 36 -1.27 -3.72 -8.32
C VAL A 36 -0.10 -3.47 -9.24
N GLN A 37 -0.12 -2.35 -9.95
CA GLN A 37 0.92 -1.97 -10.88
C GLN A 37 1.48 -0.60 -10.51
N ARG A 38 2.80 -0.47 -10.46
CA ARG A 38 3.46 0.84 -10.38
C ARG A 38 3.41 1.51 -11.75
N ILE A 39 2.79 2.68 -11.82
CA ILE A 39 2.70 3.47 -13.06
C ILE A 39 3.74 4.61 -13.09
N LYS A 40 4.19 5.05 -11.91
CA LYS A 40 5.27 6.06 -11.78
C LYS A 40 6.15 5.74 -10.56
N PRO A 41 7.48 5.70 -10.70
CA PRO A 41 8.39 5.55 -9.57
C PRO A 41 8.50 6.84 -8.76
N ALA A 42 8.99 6.75 -7.51
CA ALA A 42 9.25 7.92 -6.66
C ALA A 42 10.31 8.84 -7.28
N SER A 43 11.37 8.24 -7.84
CA SER A 43 12.44 8.95 -8.51
C SER A 43 13.14 8.03 -9.54
N ALA A 44 14.19 8.53 -10.18
CA ALA A 44 14.98 7.73 -11.13
C ALA A 44 15.67 6.51 -10.48
N ASN A 45 15.96 6.57 -9.17
CA ASN A 45 16.74 5.55 -8.46
C ASN A 45 15.97 4.84 -7.34
N GLU A 46 14.74 5.26 -7.06
CA GLU A 46 13.89 4.68 -6.01
C GLU A 46 12.50 4.45 -6.60
N LEU A 47 12.06 3.19 -6.56
CA LEU A 47 10.76 2.81 -7.10
C LEU A 47 9.62 3.24 -6.17
N ASP A 48 9.77 3.01 -4.86
CA ASP A 48 8.73 3.24 -3.86
C ASP A 48 9.13 4.36 -2.89
N GLY A 49 8.32 5.41 -2.84
CA GLY A 49 8.57 6.62 -2.07
C GLY A 49 7.47 7.66 -2.30
N VAL A 50 7.65 8.87 -1.76
CA VAL A 50 6.72 9.98 -2.03
C VAL A 50 6.69 10.27 -3.54
N GLY A 51 5.48 10.42 -4.10
CA GLY A 51 5.26 10.64 -5.53
C GLY A 51 5.20 9.37 -6.38
N THR A 52 5.41 8.18 -5.79
CA THR A 52 5.09 6.91 -6.45
C THR A 52 3.60 6.87 -6.74
N GLN A 53 3.24 6.50 -7.96
CA GLN A 53 1.85 6.29 -8.34
C GLN A 53 1.62 4.81 -8.66
N ARG A 54 0.49 4.29 -8.18
CA ARG A 54 0.05 2.93 -8.44
C ARG A 54 -1.34 2.92 -9.06
N GLU A 55 -1.58 1.90 -9.85
CA GLU A 55 -2.90 1.47 -10.27
C GLU A 55 -3.26 0.20 -9.50
N VAL A 56 -4.47 0.16 -8.94
CA VAL A 56 -4.95 -0.91 -8.07
C VAL A 56 -6.29 -1.41 -8.59
N GLU A 57 -6.38 -2.72 -8.83
CA GLU A 57 -7.60 -3.41 -9.25
C GLU A 57 -7.96 -4.52 -8.26
N LEU A 58 -9.11 -4.36 -7.62
CA LEU A 58 -9.67 -5.24 -6.59
C LEU A 58 -11.04 -5.78 -7.06
N GLY A 59 -11.02 -6.58 -8.13
CA GLY A 59 -12.24 -7.13 -8.73
C GLY A 59 -13.10 -6.06 -9.40
N VAL A 60 -14.18 -5.62 -8.74
CA VAL A 60 -15.11 -4.62 -9.30
C VAL A 60 -14.71 -3.18 -9.03
N VAL A 61 -13.63 -2.96 -8.27
CA VAL A 61 -13.11 -1.65 -7.92
C VAL A 61 -11.73 -1.46 -8.54
N TRP A 62 -11.53 -0.34 -9.20
CA TRP A 62 -10.27 0.12 -9.74
C TRP A 62 -9.98 1.53 -9.26
N PHE A 63 -8.73 1.84 -8.95
CA PHE A 63 -8.31 3.22 -8.65
C PHE A 63 -6.83 3.46 -8.90
N LYS A 64 -6.48 4.73 -9.10
CA LYS A 64 -5.11 5.23 -9.03
C LYS A 64 -4.88 5.92 -7.71
N GLU A 65 -3.69 5.72 -7.17
CA GLU A 65 -3.25 6.36 -5.94
C GLU A 65 -1.83 6.91 -6.07
N GLU A 66 -1.55 7.95 -5.29
CA GLU A 66 -0.23 8.54 -5.16
C GLU A 66 0.21 8.56 -3.69
N PHE A 67 1.43 8.09 -3.44
CA PHE A 67 2.04 8.13 -2.12
C PHE A 67 2.41 9.56 -1.72
N THR A 68 1.88 10.02 -0.60
CA THR A 68 2.10 11.37 -0.03
C THR A 68 3.07 11.35 1.15
N HIS A 69 3.20 10.20 1.83
CA HIS A 69 4.20 9.95 2.85
C HIS A 69 4.74 8.53 2.72
N PHE A 70 6.03 8.33 2.94
CA PHE A 70 6.65 7.02 2.87
C PHE A 70 7.79 6.88 3.88
N GLU A 71 7.57 6.06 4.91
CA GLU A 71 8.58 5.63 5.87
C GLU A 71 8.64 4.09 5.87
N ARG A 72 9.71 3.56 5.27
CA ARG A 72 9.88 2.11 5.05
C ARG A 72 9.71 1.32 6.35
N ASN A 73 8.90 0.27 6.31
CA ASN A 73 8.54 -0.60 7.44
C ASN A 73 7.70 0.05 8.56
N LYS A 74 7.12 1.24 8.34
CA LYS A 74 6.36 1.94 9.38
C LYS A 74 5.09 2.60 8.88
N GLN A 75 5.15 3.40 7.81
CA GLN A 75 3.97 4.12 7.34
C GLN A 75 4.03 4.44 5.85
N VAL A 76 2.90 4.30 5.17
CA VAL A 76 2.68 4.85 3.83
C VAL A 76 1.33 5.52 3.82
N ASP A 77 1.30 6.81 3.49
CA ASP A 77 0.04 7.55 3.29
C ASP A 77 -0.12 7.81 1.80
N TYR A 78 -1.37 7.77 1.33
CA TYR A 78 -1.69 7.95 -0.07
C TYR A 78 -2.99 8.74 -0.24
N HIS A 79 -3.18 9.27 -1.44
CA HIS A 79 -4.48 9.76 -1.87
C HIS A 79 -4.90 9.09 -3.17
N ILE A 80 -6.21 8.92 -3.36
CA ILE A 80 -6.78 8.40 -4.60
C ILE A 80 -7.00 9.56 -5.56
N THR A 81 -6.45 9.45 -6.77
CA THR A 81 -6.57 10.48 -7.81
C THR A 81 -7.70 10.20 -8.79
N GLU A 82 -8.00 8.92 -9.01
CA GLU A 82 -9.04 8.45 -9.92
C GLU A 82 -9.64 7.13 -9.39
N SER A 83 -10.95 6.92 -9.53
CA SER A 83 -11.60 5.67 -9.11
C SER A 83 -12.79 5.26 -9.98
N ARG A 84 -13.02 3.95 -10.09
CA ARG A 84 -14.12 3.32 -10.83
C ARG A 84 -14.66 2.10 -10.06
N PRO A 85 -15.98 2.05 -9.74
CA PRO A 85 -16.92 3.17 -9.80
C PRO A 85 -16.44 4.34 -8.95
N HIS A 86 -16.99 5.53 -9.16
CA HIS A 86 -16.62 6.68 -8.34
C HIS A 86 -17.03 6.45 -6.88
N PHE A 87 -16.13 6.71 -5.94
CA PHE A 87 -16.42 6.73 -4.51
C PHE A 87 -15.63 7.85 -3.84
N GLU A 88 -16.23 8.44 -2.80
CA GLU A 88 -15.59 9.48 -2.00
C GLU A 88 -14.62 8.87 -0.99
N HIS A 89 -13.42 8.50 -1.47
CA HIS A 89 -12.28 8.17 -0.63
C HIS A 89 -11.11 9.00 -1.12
N GLN A 90 -10.65 9.92 -0.28
CA GLN A 90 -9.60 10.84 -0.69
C GLN A 90 -8.23 10.36 -0.21
N THR A 91 -8.12 9.85 1.02
CA THR A 91 -6.83 9.51 1.62
C THR A 91 -6.87 8.21 2.41
N GLY A 92 -5.76 7.48 2.41
CA GLY A 92 -5.58 6.29 3.23
C GLY A 92 -4.17 6.19 3.81
N SER A 93 -4.03 5.33 4.82
CA SER A 93 -2.77 5.08 5.52
C SER A 93 -2.59 3.60 5.79
N PHE A 94 -1.42 3.07 5.44
CA PHE A 94 -0.92 1.80 5.93
C PHE A 94 0.05 2.07 7.07
N VAL A 95 -0.26 1.60 8.28
CA VAL A 95 0.60 1.76 9.46
C VAL A 95 1.04 0.39 9.96
N PHE A 96 2.36 0.19 10.02
CA PHE A 96 2.97 -1.07 10.43
C PHE A 96 3.54 -0.92 11.85
N LYS A 97 3.15 -1.83 12.73
CA LYS A 97 3.62 -1.87 14.12
C LYS A 97 4.05 -3.28 14.46
N ARG A 98 5.18 -3.42 15.15
CA ARG A 98 5.58 -4.70 15.72
C ARG A 98 4.70 -5.00 16.93
N MET A 99 4.09 -6.17 16.93
CA MET A 99 3.34 -6.70 18.06
C MET A 99 4.17 -7.82 18.71
N GLY A 100 4.52 -7.69 19.99
CA GLY A 100 5.20 -8.74 20.76
C GLY A 100 6.74 -8.77 20.69
N LYS A 101 7.35 -9.44 21.68
CA LYS A 101 8.76 -9.33 22.13
C LYS A 101 9.79 -9.64 21.03
N LYS A 102 10.96 -8.97 21.10
CA LYS A 102 12.21 -9.42 20.47
C LYS A 102 12.39 -10.90 20.83
N MET A 103 12.28 -11.79 19.84
CA MET A 103 12.92 -13.09 19.96
C MET A 103 14.42 -12.82 19.93
N THR A 104 15.03 -12.94 21.10
CA THR A 104 16.49 -13.03 21.29
C THR A 104 17.02 -14.26 20.59
#